data_AF-A0A2G1UKA1-F1
#
_entry.id   AF-A0A2G1UKA1-F1
#
_cell.length_a   1.000
_cell.length_b   1.000
_cell.length_c   1.000
_cell.angle_alpha   90.00
_cell.angle_beta   90.00
_cell.angle_gamma   90.00
#
_symmetry.space_group_name_H-M   'P 1'
#
loop_
_entity.id
_entity.type
_entity.pdbx_description
1 polymer ?
#
loop_
_entity_poly.entity_id
_entity_poly.type
_entity_poly.pdbx_seq_one_letter_code
_entity_poly.pdbx_strand_id
1 'polypeptide(L)'
;MTTPIPEQTQTEIEAAAFRRLVSHLQERTDVQNIDLMNLSGFCRNCLSKWFRAEAAERGFEISDPEARERIYGMPYEDWKARYQQGPKQEHKDHHQDSNGPDA
;
A
#
# COMPACT_ATOMS: atom_id res chain seq x y z
N MET A 1 3.60 -28.90 15.10
CA MET A 1 3.20 -29.40 13.76
C MET A 1 2.23 -28.38 13.20
N THR A 2 2.47 -27.86 11.99
CA THR A 2 1.58 -26.87 11.38
C THR A 2 0.48 -27.60 10.62
N THR A 3 -0.78 -27.33 10.95
CA THR A 3 -1.93 -27.86 10.20
C THR A 3 -2.02 -27.13 8.86
N PRO A 4 -2.23 -27.84 7.73
CA PRO A 4 -2.41 -27.19 6.44
C PRO A 4 -3.67 -26.31 6.43
N ILE A 5 -3.55 -25.12 5.84
CA ILE A 5 -4.64 -24.14 5.75
C ILE A 5 -5.42 -24.41 4.45
N PRO A 6 -6.77 -24.54 4.49
CA PRO A 6 -7.57 -24.61 3.27
C PRO A 6 -7.45 -23.33 2.42
N GLU A 7 -7.47 -23.44 1.10
CA GLU A 7 -7.27 -22.32 0.16
C GLU A 7 -8.18 -21.12 0.46
N GLN A 8 -9.49 -21.34 0.63
CA GLN A 8 -10.44 -20.29 0.97
C GLN A 8 -10.07 -19.57 2.29
N THR A 9 -9.68 -20.34 3.30
CA THR A 9 -9.23 -19.80 4.59
C THR A 9 -7.93 -19.02 4.44
N GLN A 10 -7.03 -19.46 3.56
CA GLN A 10 -5.79 -18.73 3.26
C GLN A 10 -6.11 -17.36 2.65
N THR A 11 -7.00 -17.29 1.66
CA THR A 11 -7.44 -16.00 1.08
C THR A 11 -8.05 -15.07 2.12
N GLU A 12 -8.86 -15.59 3.04
CA GLU A 12 -9.46 -14.80 4.12
C GLU A 12 -8.42 -14.25 5.10
N ILE A 13 -7.40 -15.06 5.43
CA ILE A 13 -6.28 -14.66 6.29
C ILE A 13 -5.43 -13.59 5.61
N GLU A 14 -5.09 -13.76 4.34
CA GLU A 14 -4.32 -12.79 3.56
C GLU A 14 -5.07 -11.46 3.45
N ALA A 15 -6.38 -11.50 3.16
CA ALA A 15 -7.22 -10.32 3.13
C ALA A 15 -7.32 -9.65 4.52
N ALA A 16 -7.37 -10.43 5.61
CA ALA A 16 -7.36 -9.89 6.97
C ALA A 16 -6.03 -9.24 7.35
N ALA A 17 -4.90 -9.84 6.93
CA ALA A 17 -3.57 -9.26 7.11
C ALA A 17 -3.41 -7.96 6.33
N PHE A 18 -3.89 -7.91 5.09
CA PHE A 18 -3.90 -6.69 4.28
C PHE A 18 -4.73 -5.58 4.95
N ARG A 19 -5.95 -5.89 5.41
CA ARG A 19 -6.79 -4.92 6.16
C ARG A 19 -6.09 -4.41 7.41
N ARG A 20 -5.35 -5.26 8.13
CA ARG A 20 -4.54 -4.85 9.29
C ARG A 20 -3.40 -3.91 8.91
N LEU A 21 -2.68 -4.20 7.82
CA LEU A 21 -1.64 -3.30 7.31
C LEU A 21 -2.22 -1.93 6.95
N VAL A 22 -3.35 -1.91 6.24
CA VAL A 22 -4.04 -0.67 5.87
C VAL A 22 -4.43 0.12 7.12
N SER A 23 -5.08 -0.51 8.11
CA SER A 23 -5.42 0.13 9.39
C SER A 23 -4.19 0.71 10.09
N HIS A 24 -3.11 -0.06 10.16
CA HIS A 24 -1.86 0.39 10.78
C HIS A 24 -1.29 1.62 10.08
N LEU A 25 -1.30 1.65 8.75
CA LEU A 25 -0.83 2.80 7.96
C LEU A 25 -1.75 4.02 8.04
N GLN A 26 -3.05 3.82 8.31
CA GLN A 26 -4.01 4.90 8.56
C GLN A 26 -3.81 5.53 9.94
N GLU A 27 -3.47 4.73 10.95
CA GLU A 27 -3.14 5.20 12.31
C GLU A 27 -1.78 5.92 12.34
N ARG A 28 -0.80 5.45 11.55
CA ARG A 28 0.55 6.02 11.45
C ARG A 28 0.61 7.21 10.50
N THR A 29 -0.17 8.25 10.78
CA THR A 29 -0.23 9.49 9.98
C THR A 29 1.09 10.28 9.99
N ASP A 30 1.96 10.02 10.96
CA ASP A 30 3.31 10.57 11.05
C ASP A 30 4.24 10.06 9.94
N VAL A 31 3.99 8.86 9.42
CA VAL A 31 4.84 8.24 8.40
C VAL A 31 4.47 8.79 7.02
N GLN A 32 5.36 9.60 6.43
CA GLN A 32 5.15 10.14 5.09
C GLN A 32 5.36 9.07 4.02
N ASN A 33 4.64 9.17 2.90
CA ASN A 33 4.79 8.22 1.79
C ASN A 33 6.21 8.22 1.20
N ILE A 34 6.90 9.37 1.24
CA ILE A 34 8.26 9.47 0.73
C ILE A 34 9.26 8.69 1.57
N ASP A 35 9.08 8.65 2.89
CA ASP A 35 9.90 7.84 3.79
C ASP A 35 9.70 6.34 3.52
N LEU A 36 8.44 5.92 3.32
CA LEU A 36 8.12 4.55 2.93
C LEU A 36 8.75 4.18 1.58
N MET A 37 8.66 5.07 0.59
CA MET A 37 9.27 4.84 -0.71
C MET A 37 10.79 4.70 -0.62
N ASN A 38 11.45 5.61 0.11
CA ASN A 38 12.91 5.59 0.26
C ASN A 38 13.38 4.34 1.04
N LEU A 39 12.64 3.88 2.04
CA LEU A 39 13.05 2.74 2.86
C LEU A 39 12.69 1.38 2.24
N SER A 40 11.54 1.28 1.59
CA SER A 40 10.92 -0.02 1.26
C SER A 40 10.50 -0.18 -0.19
N GLY A 41 10.65 0.87 -1.02
CA GLY A 41 10.26 0.83 -2.43
C GLY A 41 8.75 0.83 -2.69
N PHE A 42 7.91 0.94 -1.66
CA PHE A 42 6.47 1.11 -1.80
C PHE A 42 5.89 2.09 -0.78
N CYS A 43 4.68 2.58 -1.02
CA CYS A 43 3.93 3.42 -0.09
C CYS A 43 2.42 3.19 -0.24
N ARG A 44 1.59 3.98 0.48
CA ARG A 44 0.11 3.91 0.41
C ARG A 44 -0.44 4.07 -1.01
N ASN A 45 0.20 4.89 -1.84
CA ASN A 45 -0.18 5.05 -3.24
C ASN A 45 0.08 3.78 -4.07
N CYS A 46 1.14 3.02 -3.77
CA CYS A 46 1.39 1.74 -4.41
C CYS A 46 0.30 0.73 -4.07
N LEU A 47 -0.09 0.64 -2.79
CA LEU A 47 -1.19 -0.21 -2.35
C LEU A 47 -2.51 0.14 -3.06
N SER A 48 -2.79 1.43 -3.25
CA SER A 48 -3.99 1.91 -3.96
C SER A 48 -3.97 1.47 -5.43
N LYS A 49 -2.81 1.56 -6.09
CA LYS A 49 -2.63 1.12 -7.48
C LYS A 49 -2.78 -0.40 -7.61
N TRP A 50 -2.19 -1.18 -6.71
CA TRP A 50 -2.33 -2.64 -6.72
C TRP A 50 -3.77 -3.07 -6.53
N PHE A 51 -4.47 -2.48 -5.54
CA PHE A 51 -5.89 -2.77 -5.32
C PHE A 51 -6.75 -2.50 -6.56
N ARG A 52 -6.51 -1.37 -7.23
CA ARG A 52 -7.20 -1.02 -8.48
C ARG A 52 -6.86 -1.97 -9.63
N ALA A 53 -5.60 -2.37 -9.77
CA ALA A 53 -5.16 -3.29 -10.81
C ALA A 53 -5.80 -4.68 -10.64
N GLU A 54 -5.76 -5.23 -9.42
CA GLU A 54 -6.38 -6.53 -9.10
C GLU A 54 -7.90 -6.52 -9.30
N ALA A 55 -8.56 -5.38 -9.01
CA ALA A 55 -9.99 -5.21 -9.29
C ALA A 55 -10.27 -5.22 -10.80
N ALA A 56 -9.47 -4.48 -11.58
CA ALA A 56 -9.62 -4.40 -13.03
C ALA A 56 -9.41 -5.77 -13.70
N GLU A 57 -8.43 -6.56 -13.26
CA GLU A 57 -8.20 -7.93 -13.74
C GLU A 57 -9.39 -8.87 -13.49
N ARG A 58 -10.20 -8.57 -12.47
CA ARG A 58 -11.43 -9.32 -12.12
C ARG A 58 -12.68 -8.69 -12.72
N GLY A 59 -12.54 -7.70 -13.61
CA GLY A 59 -13.65 -7.04 -14.31
C GLY A 59 -14.38 -5.98 -13.47
N PHE A 60 -13.79 -5.53 -12.36
CA PHE A 60 -14.34 -4.45 -11.54
C PHE A 60 -13.62 -3.14 -11.82
N GLU A 61 -14.37 -2.14 -12.28
CA GLU A 61 -13.84 -0.79 -12.47
C GLU A 61 -13.84 -0.03 -11.14
N ILE A 62 -12.67 0.42 -10.72
CA ILE A 62 -12.48 1.28 -9.54
C ILE A 62 -11.67 2.49 -9.97
N SER A 63 -12.18 3.68 -9.64
CA SER A 63 -11.46 4.92 -9.92
C SER A 63 -10.23 5.09 -9.00
N ASP A 64 -9.24 5.85 -9.44
CA ASP A 64 -8.07 6.14 -8.59
C ASP A 64 -8.44 6.83 -7.26
N PRO A 65 -9.38 7.79 -7.21
CA PRO A 65 -9.87 8.36 -5.95
C PRO A 65 -10.49 7.32 -5.00
N GLU A 66 -11.34 6.43 -5.51
CA GLU A 66 -11.98 5.38 -4.70
C GLU A 66 -10.96 4.37 -4.16
N ALA A 67 -10.01 3.96 -5.00
CA ALA A 67 -8.94 3.05 -4.58
C ALA A 67 -8.07 3.69 -3.48
N ARG A 68 -7.77 4.98 -3.59
CA ARG A 68 -7.08 5.72 -2.53
C ARG A 68 -7.92 5.81 -1.27
N GLU A 69 -9.20 6.15 -1.36
CA GLU A 69 -10.07 6.24 -0.18
C GLU A 69 -10.10 4.92 0.61
N ARG A 70 -10.11 3.77 -0.08
CA ARG A 70 -10.00 2.45 0.57
C ARG A 70 -8.71 2.28 1.39
N ILE A 71 -7.59 2.82 0.91
CA ILE A 71 -6.27 2.71 1.57
C ILE A 71 -6.07 3.81 2.62
N TYR A 72 -6.52 5.04 2.38
CA TYR A 72 -6.33 6.19 3.26
C TYR A 72 -7.42 6.31 4.33
N GLY A 73 -8.56 5.63 4.17
CA GLY A 73 -9.70 5.67 5.10
C GLY A 73 -10.53 6.96 5.01
N MET A 74 -10.16 7.87 4.11
CA MET A 74 -10.83 9.12 3.79
C MET A 74 -10.41 9.60 2.40
N PRO A 75 -11.09 10.59 1.80
CA PRO A 75 -10.67 11.20 0.55
C PRO A 75 -9.20 11.65 0.61
N TYR A 76 -8.45 11.37 -0.44
CA TYR A 76 -7.01 11.64 -0.48
C TYR A 76 -6.68 13.12 -0.24
N GLU A 77 -7.52 14.03 -0.77
CA GLU A 77 -7.33 15.48 -0.55
C GLU A 77 -7.53 15.87 0.91
N ASP A 78 -8.45 15.24 1.64
CA ASP A 78 -8.64 15.47 3.08
C ASP A 78 -7.45 14.94 3.88
N TRP A 79 -6.95 13.75 3.54
CA TRP A 79 -5.75 13.18 4.17
C TRP A 79 -4.54 14.09 3.95
N LYS A 80 -4.37 14.57 2.72
CA LYS A 80 -3.31 15.49 2.34
C LYS A 80 -3.37 16.79 3.14
N ALA A 81 -4.55 17.38 3.25
CA ALA A 81 -4.75 18.61 4.01
C ALA A 81 -4.47 18.46 5.52
N ARG A 82 -4.74 17.27 6.09
CA ARG A 82 -4.60 17.01 7.53
C ARG A 82 -3.19 16.53 7.93
N TYR A 83 -2.55 15.72 7.10
CA TYR A 83 -1.40 14.91 7.52
C TYR A 83 -0.16 15.02 6.63
N GLN A 84 -0.27 15.57 5.42
CA GLN A 84 0.91 15.80 4.60
C GLN A 84 1.66 17.04 5.11
N GLN A 85 2.85 16.84 5.64
CA GLN A 85 3.66 17.90 6.25
C GLN A 85 5.00 18.07 5.53
N GLY A 86 5.50 19.30 5.52
CA GLY A 86 6.84 19.63 5.04
C GLY A 86 6.95 19.88 3.53
N PRO A 87 8.11 20.37 3.07
CA PRO A 87 8.38 20.55 1.65
C PRO A 87 8.41 19.19 0.95
N LYS A 88 8.13 19.17 -0.36
CA LYS A 88 8.32 17.96 -1.18
C LYS A 88 9.75 17.47 -1.00
N GLN A 89 9.91 16.29 -0.42
CA GLN A 89 11.19 15.62 -0.31
C GLN A 89 11.45 14.84 -1.60
N GLU A 90 12.72 14.79 -2.02
CA GLU A 90 13.13 14.02 -3.17
C GLU A 90 13.15 12.52 -2.85
N HIS A 91 12.74 11.71 -3.83
CA HIS A 91 12.87 10.27 -3.76
C HIS A 91 14.36 9.91 -3.88
N LYS A 92 14.91 9.29 -2.83
CA LYS A 92 16.25 8.73 -2.85
C LYS A 92 16.12 7.33 -3.40
N ASP A 93 16.36 7.21 -4.70
CA ASP A 93 16.31 5.92 -5.36
C ASP A 93 17.48 5.04 -4.87
N HIS A 94 17.15 4.03 -4.06
CA HIS A 94 18.10 3.05 -3.57
C HIS A 94 18.18 1.79 -4.47
N HIS A 95 17.54 1.77 -5.64
CA HIS A 95 17.53 0.60 -6.54
C HIS A 95 18.87 0.29 -7.24
N GLN A 96 19.97 0.97 -6.93
CA GLN A 96 21.26 0.69 -7.56
C GLN A 96 21.99 -0.55 -7.01
N ASP A 97 21.55 -1.15 -5.90
CA ASP A 97 22.33 -2.21 -5.21
C ASP A 97 21.66 -3.59 -5.11
N SER A 98 20.61 -3.91 -5.89
CA SER A 98 20.00 -5.25 -5.90
C SER A 98 19.93 -5.93 -7.28
N ASN A 99 20.82 -5.57 -8.20
CA ASN A 99 21.19 -6.47 -9.31
C ASN A 99 22.37 -7.36 -8.85
N GLY A 100 22.06 -8.33 -7.99
CA GLY A 100 22.91 -9.50 -7.83
C GLY A 100 22.78 -10.39 -9.07
N PRO A 101 23.88 -10.79 -9.73
CA PRO A 101 23.82 -11.74 -10.83
C PRO A 101 23.67 -13.13 -10.19
N ASP A 102 22.46 -13.66 -10.10
CA ASP A 102 22.17 -15.10 -10.04
C ASP A 102 20.65 -15.26 -9.85
N ALA A 103 19.95 -15.22 -10.98
CA ALA A 103 18.67 -15.89 -11.17
C ALA A 103 18.92 -17.38 -11.45
#